data_AF-A0A658NRP1-F1
#
_entry.id   AF-A0A658NRP1-F1
#
_cell.length_a   1.000
_cell.length_b   1.000
_cell.length_c   1.000
_cell.angle_alpha   90.00
_cell.angle_beta   90.00
_cell.angle_gamma   90.00
#
_symmetry.space_group_name_H-M   'P 1'
#
loop_
_entity.id
_entity.type
_entity.pdbx_description
1 polymer ?
#
loop_
_entity_poly.entity_id
_entity_poly.type
_entity_poly.pdbx_seq_one_letter_code
_entity_poly.pdbx_strand_id
1 'polypeptide(L)'
;ENEDFPQLASTLGVKVVHCSEWDTQRADRAKSPDEFVSTWSVEAMWEESISPCELGWGTHEKWLPPSATRPETGPRNQIILPQMGLNSWIRS
;
A
#
# COMPACT_ATOMS: atom_id res chain seq x y z
N GLU A 1 24.94 12.61 -15.09
CA GLU A 1 24.24 13.67 -14.34
C GLU A 1 23.60 13.02 -13.13
N ASN A 2 23.71 13.60 -11.93
CA ASN A 2 23.06 13.04 -10.75
C ASN A 2 21.63 13.60 -10.71
N GLU A 3 20.65 12.72 -10.86
CA GLU A 3 19.23 13.08 -10.79
C GLU A 3 18.79 13.19 -9.33
N ASP A 4 18.26 14.35 -8.93
CA ASP A 4 17.72 14.61 -7.58
C ASP A 4 16.19 14.52 -7.59
N PHE A 5 15.68 13.30 -7.62
CA PHE A 5 14.25 13.03 -7.63
C PHE A 5 13.50 13.52 -6.37
N PRO A 6 14.06 13.44 -5.15
CA PRO A 6 13.42 14.02 -3.96
C PRO A 6 13.19 15.53 -4.08
N GLN A 7 14.21 16.28 -4.52
CA GLN A 7 14.08 17.73 -4.70
C GLN A 7 13.09 18.07 -5.81
N LEU A 8 13.06 17.29 -6.90
CA LEU A 8 12.09 17.46 -7.97
C LEU A 8 10.65 17.27 -7.46
N ALA A 9 10.36 16.17 -6.76
CA ALA A 9 9.03 15.89 -6.22
C ALA A 9 8.55 16.98 -5.24
N SER A 10 9.46 17.46 -4.39
CA SER A 10 9.22 18.59 -3.48
C SER A 10 8.89 19.87 -4.25
N THR A 11 9.68 20.21 -5.27
CA THR A 11 9.51 21.41 -6.10
C THR A 11 8.20 21.39 -6.89
N LEU A 12 7.78 20.21 -7.37
CA LEU A 12 6.49 20.01 -8.05
C LEU A 12 5.30 19.99 -7.09
N GLY A 13 5.53 19.98 -5.77
CA GLY A 13 4.48 19.94 -4.77
C GLY A 13 3.71 18.62 -4.75
N VAL A 14 4.36 17.51 -5.11
CA VAL A 14 3.77 16.16 -5.02
C VAL A 14 3.50 15.83 -3.55
N LYS A 15 2.24 15.55 -3.22
CA LYS A 15 1.82 15.29 -1.83
C LYS A 15 1.69 13.81 -1.53
N VAL A 16 1.03 13.08 -2.42
CA VAL A 16 0.70 11.66 -2.28
C VAL A 16 1.01 10.97 -3.61
N VAL A 17 1.53 9.75 -3.53
CA VAL A 17 1.69 8.85 -4.67
C VAL A 17 0.97 7.55 -4.33
N HIS A 18 0.02 7.15 -5.17
CA HIS A 18 -0.66 5.86 -5.05
C HIS A 18 -0.14 4.90 -6.13
N CYS A 19 0.20 3.67 -5.75
CA CYS A 19 0.29 2.56 -6.69
C CYS A 19 -1.14 2.12 -7.03
N SER A 20 -1.76 2.85 -7.97
CA SER A 20 -3.16 2.64 -8.33
C SER A 20 -3.28 1.54 -9.36
N GLU A 21 -3.81 0.38 -8.95
CA GLU A 21 -3.97 -0.79 -9.81
C GLU A 21 -5.45 -1.16 -10.01
N TRP A 22 -5.77 -1.61 -11.22
CA TRP A 22 -7.03 -2.29 -11.52
C TRP A 22 -6.75 -3.49 -12.44
N ASP A 23 -6.83 -4.69 -11.89
CA ASP A 23 -6.83 -5.93 -12.67
C ASP A 23 -8.24 -6.31 -13.14
N THR A 24 -8.47 -6.30 -14.45
CA THR A 24 -9.75 -6.69 -15.07
C THR A 24 -9.74 -8.09 -15.68
N GLN A 25 -8.65 -8.84 -15.52
CA GLN A 25 -8.51 -10.17 -16.11
C GLN A 25 -9.55 -11.14 -15.56
N ARG A 26 -10.03 -12.06 -16.41
CA ARG A 26 -11.05 -13.04 -16.07
C ARG A 26 -10.70 -14.39 -16.69
N ALA A 27 -10.90 -15.46 -15.93
CA ALA A 27 -10.84 -16.81 -16.44
C ALA A 27 -12.11 -17.16 -17.22
N ASP A 28 -12.01 -18.13 -18.12
CA ASP A 28 -13.14 -18.75 -18.83
C ASP A 28 -13.96 -19.70 -17.94
N ARG A 29 -13.35 -20.21 -16.88
CA ARG A 29 -13.99 -21.02 -15.84
C ARG A 29 -14.37 -20.18 -14.61
N ALA A 30 -15.52 -20.48 -14.03
CA ALA A 30 -15.92 -19.91 -12.75
C ALA A 30 -15.04 -20.44 -11.60
N LYS A 31 -14.84 -19.60 -10.59
CA LYS A 31 -14.17 -19.97 -9.33
C LYS A 31 -14.97 -21.05 -8.58
N SER A 32 -14.28 -22.06 -8.04
CA SER A 32 -14.89 -23.11 -7.22
C SER A 32 -15.06 -22.69 -5.75
N PRO A 33 -15.99 -23.32 -5.00
CA PRO A 33 -16.02 -23.22 -3.53
C PRO A 33 -14.67 -23.62 -2.92
N ASP A 34 -14.28 -22.96 -1.83
CA ASP A 34 -13.02 -23.19 -1.10
C ASP A 34 -11.72 -23.07 -1.94
N GLU A 35 -11.80 -22.44 -3.12
CA GLU A 35 -10.65 -22.05 -3.94
C GLU A 35 -10.28 -20.58 -3.69
N PHE A 36 -9.02 -20.20 -3.78
CA PHE A 36 -8.61 -18.80 -3.89
C PHE A 36 -7.90 -18.61 -5.23
N VAL A 37 -8.26 -17.58 -5.98
CA VAL A 37 -7.78 -17.36 -7.36
C VAL A 37 -7.12 -15.99 -7.43
N SER A 38 -5.96 -15.94 -8.08
CA SER A 38 -5.19 -14.72 -8.33
C SER A 38 -4.56 -14.79 -9.74
N THR A 39 -4.23 -13.64 -10.31
CA THR A 39 -3.45 -13.51 -11.55
C THR A 39 -1.95 -13.65 -11.32
N TRP A 40 -1.53 -13.68 -10.06
CA TRP A 40 -0.16 -13.92 -9.62
C TRP A 40 -0.14 -14.85 -8.38
N SER A 41 0.98 -14.92 -7.66
CA SER A 41 1.16 -15.85 -6.54
C SER A 41 0.07 -15.72 -5.46
N VAL A 42 -0.69 -16.80 -5.25
CA VAL A 42 -1.74 -16.86 -4.22
C VAL A 42 -1.14 -16.79 -2.81
N GLU A 43 -0.03 -17.48 -2.56
CA GLU A 43 0.61 -17.54 -1.25
C GLU A 43 1.16 -16.17 -0.83
N ALA A 44 1.83 -15.47 -1.76
CA ALA A 44 2.36 -14.14 -1.49
C ALA A 44 1.24 -13.12 -1.31
N MET A 45 0.21 -13.16 -2.17
CA MET A 45 -0.95 -12.28 -2.01
C MET A 45 -1.64 -12.52 -0.66
N TRP A 46 -1.75 -13.77 -0.20
CA TRP A 46 -2.32 -14.09 1.11
C TRP A 46 -1.48 -13.48 2.25
N GLU A 47 -0.17 -13.68 2.23
CA GLU A 47 0.75 -13.17 3.26
C GLU A 47 0.70 -11.64 3.38
N GLU A 48 0.76 -10.95 2.23
CA GLU A 48 0.67 -9.48 2.19
C GLU A 48 -0.73 -9.00 2.63
N SER A 49 -1.78 -9.70 2.21
CA SER A 49 -3.18 -9.34 2.50
C SER A 49 -3.52 -9.33 3.99
N ILE A 50 -2.96 -10.26 4.75
CA ILE A 50 -3.19 -10.38 6.21
C ILE A 50 -2.17 -9.59 7.03
N SER A 51 -1.12 -9.06 6.40
CA SER A 51 -0.13 -8.23 7.07
C SER A 51 -0.72 -6.86 7.45
N PRO A 52 -0.16 -6.18 8.47
CA PRO A 52 -0.54 -4.83 8.82
C PRO A 52 -0.43 -3.87 7.63
N CYS A 53 -1.32 -2.87 7.55
CA CYS A 53 -1.20 -1.85 6.51
C CYS A 53 0.04 -1.00 6.75
N GLU A 54 0.86 -0.85 5.73
CA GLU A 54 2.02 0.03 5.74
C GLU A 54 1.89 1.08 4.64
N LEU A 55 2.25 2.32 4.98
CA LEU A 55 2.30 3.40 4.00
C LEU A 55 3.35 4.43 4.38
N GLY A 56 4.03 4.95 3.35
CA GLY A 56 4.87 6.13 3.47
C GLY A 56 4.03 7.31 3.96
N TRP A 57 4.50 8.01 4.99
CA TRP A 57 3.74 9.06 5.64
C TRP A 57 4.25 10.44 5.25
N GLY A 58 3.52 11.11 4.36
CA GLY A 58 3.90 12.41 3.82
C GLY A 58 3.91 13.51 4.89
N THR A 59 4.85 14.45 4.77
CA THR A 59 4.97 15.61 5.68
C THR A 59 3.77 16.57 5.61
N HIS A 60 2.96 16.47 4.55
CA HIS A 60 1.74 17.26 4.37
C HIS A 60 0.54 16.73 5.17
N GLU A 61 0.62 15.49 5.67
CA GLU A 61 -0.46 14.85 6.43
C GLU A 61 -0.61 15.49 7.81
N LYS A 62 -1.80 16.00 8.11
CA LYS A 62 -2.06 16.78 9.34
C LYS A 62 -2.64 15.96 10.48
N TRP A 63 -3.08 14.74 10.19
CA TRP A 63 -3.80 13.91 11.13
C TRP A 63 -3.31 12.47 11.04
N LEU A 64 -2.89 11.93 12.18
CA LEU A 64 -2.48 10.54 12.28
C LEU A 64 -3.70 9.67 12.62
N PRO A 65 -3.96 8.57 11.89
CA PRO A 65 -5.05 7.67 12.20
C PRO A 65 -4.95 7.09 13.62
N PRO A 66 -6.08 6.80 14.29
CA PRO A 66 -6.08 6.14 15.58
C PRO A 66 -5.33 4.81 15.47
N SER A 67 -4.58 4.49 16.52
CA SER A 67 -3.79 3.25 16.62
C SER A 67 -2.66 3.10 15.59
N ALA A 68 -2.38 4.13 14.77
CA ALA A 68 -1.21 4.11 13.90
C ALA A 68 0.08 4.16 14.73
N THR A 69 1.04 3.31 14.38
CA THR A 69 2.36 3.28 14.99
C THR A 69 3.41 3.83 14.01
N ARG A 70 4.47 4.41 14.56
CA ARG A 70 5.65 4.82 13.80
C ARG A 70 6.82 3.94 14.24
N PRO A 71 7.63 3.42 13.32
CA PRO A 71 8.85 2.72 13.69
C PRO A 71 9.76 3.60 14.55
N GLU A 72 10.32 3.04 15.62
CA GLU A 72 11.26 3.77 16.50
C GLU A 72 12.65 3.91 15.85
N THR A 73 13.01 2.96 14.99
CA THR A 73 14.30 2.86 14.31
C THR A 73 14.13 2.84 12.79
N GLY A 74 15.25 2.90 12.05
CA GLY A 74 15.25 2.91 10.59
C GLY A 74 14.90 4.27 9.98
N PRO A 75 14.40 4.30 8.72
CA PRO A 75 14.15 5.55 7.99
C PRO A 75 13.03 6.42 8.58
N ARG A 76 12.11 5.84 9.36
CA ARG A 76 11.00 6.55 10.05
C ARG A 76 10.11 7.39 9.12
N ASN A 77 9.99 6.96 7.87
CA ASN A 77 9.21 7.62 6.82
C ASN A 77 7.84 6.94 6.58
N GLN A 78 7.45 5.95 7.39
CA GLN A 78 6.19 5.22 7.27
C GLN A 78 5.39 5.24 8.57
N ILE A 79 4.11 4.89 8.45
CA ILE A 79 3.27 4.47 9.57
C ILE A 79 2.76 3.04 9.32
N ILE A 80 2.38 2.37 10.40
CA ILE A 80 1.79 1.04 10.38
C ILE A 80 0.43 1.12 11.06
N LEU A 81 -0.61 0.57 10.42
CA LEU A 81 -1.94 0.42 11.02
C LEU A 81 -2.13 -1.05 11.42
N PRO A 82 -2.62 -1.35 12.65
CA PRO A 82 -2.87 -2.71 13.11
C PRO A 82 -4.17 -3.28 12.51
N GLN A 83 -4.28 -3.24 11.18
CA GLN A 83 -5.39 -3.74 10.38
C GLN A 83 -4.81 -4.46 9.16
N MET A 84 -5.44 -5.57 8.77
CA MET A 84 -5.06 -6.34 7.57
C MET A 84 -5.17 -5.47 6.31
N GLY A 85 -4.15 -5.49 5.45
CA GLY A 85 -4.11 -4.76 4.18
C GLY A 85 -5.37 -4.94 3.34
N LEU A 86 -5.79 -6.19 3.13
CA LEU A 86 -6.94 -6.52 2.29
C LEU A 86 -8.28 -6.02 2.85
N ASN A 87 -8.36 -5.79 4.16
CA ASN A 87 -9.57 -5.27 4.82
C ASN A 87 -9.57 -3.75 4.96
N SER A 88 -8.59 -3.05 4.39
CA SER A 88 -8.44 -1.60 4.46
C SER A 88 -8.72 -0.96 3.11
N TRP A 89 -9.76 -0.13 3.07
CA TRP A 89 -10.20 0.53 1.84
C TRP A 89 -9.66 1.95 1.77
N ILE A 90 -9.04 2.30 0.65
CA ILE A 90 -8.65 3.67 0.32
C ILE A 90 -9.47 4.20 -0.86
N ARG A 91 -9.58 5.52 -0.97
CA ARG A 91 -10.00 6.16 -2.21
C ARG A 91 -8.73 6.54 -2.96
N SER A 92 -8.50 5.86 -4.08
CA SER A 92 -7.30 6.03 -4.89
C SER A 92 -7.37 7.24 -5.81
#